data_AF-A0A2W6YXI4-F1
#
_entry.id   AF-A0A2W6YXI4-F1
#
_cell.length_a   1.000
_cell.length_b   1.000
_cell.length_c   1.000
_cell.angle_alpha   90.00
_cell.angle_beta   90.00
_cell.angle_gamma   90.00
#
_symmetry.space_group_name_H-M   'P 1'
#
loop_
_entity.id
_entity.type
_entity.pdbx_description
1 polymer ?
#
loop_
_entity_poly.entity_id
_entity_poly.type
_entity_poly.pdbx_seq_one_letter_code
_entity_poly.pdbx_strand_id
1 'polypeptide(L)'
;MRDTHLTRILCQRGMKLVEFARLVGVDKATVSRWSASRVPAERLPDIEARTGIKRGELRPDLYEGDTSPSPAASGGNAESPSTTGARP
;
A
#
# COMPACT_ATOMS: atom_id res chain seq x y z
N MET A 1 -16.73 -15.16 -5.32
CA MET A 1 -17.01 -13.71 -5.39
C MET A 1 -15.79 -13.06 -6.02
N ARG A 2 -15.91 -12.01 -6.83
CA ARG A 2 -14.72 -11.35 -7.38
C ARG A 2 -14.10 -10.49 -6.28
N ASP A 3 -13.31 -11.13 -5.44
CA ASP A 3 -12.51 -10.48 -4.42
C ASP A 3 -11.47 -9.59 -5.10
N THR A 4 -11.83 -8.31 -5.22
CA THR A 4 -10.96 -7.30 -5.80
C THR A 4 -10.29 -6.54 -4.67
N HIS A 5 -9.08 -6.05 -4.91
CA HIS A 5 -8.26 -5.34 -3.92
C HIS A 5 -9.05 -4.26 -3.16
N LEU A 6 -9.83 -3.43 -3.87
CA LEU A 6 -10.67 -2.39 -3.29
C LEU A 6 -11.72 -2.96 -2.32
N THR A 7 -12.41 -4.03 -2.71
CA THR A 7 -13.40 -4.72 -1.85
C THR A 7 -12.76 -5.27 -0.59
N ARG A 8 -11.53 -5.79 -0.66
CA ARG A 8 -10.78 -6.31 0.49
C ARG A 8 -10.46 -5.20 1.50
N ILE A 9 -9.95 -4.05 1.05
CA ILE A 9 -9.65 -2.91 1.94
C ILE A 9 -10.91 -2.45 2.67
N LEU A 10 -12.01 -2.30 1.92
CA LEU A 10 -13.28 -1.86 2.50
C LEU A 10 -13.78 -2.86 3.54
N CYS A 11 -13.72 -4.16 3.25
CA CYS A 11 -14.09 -5.21 4.19
C CYS A 11 -13.20 -5.21 5.45
N GLN A 12 -11.89 -4.99 5.30
CA GLN A 12 -10.95 -4.89 6.42
C GLN A 12 -11.26 -3.71 7.36
N ARG A 13 -11.83 -2.62 6.83
CA ARG A 13 -12.31 -1.46 7.59
C ARG A 13 -13.78 -1.58 8.04
N GLY A 14 -14.45 -2.71 7.76
CA GLY A 14 -15.86 -2.91 8.07
C GLY A 14 -16.83 -2.10 7.18
N MET A 15 -16.36 -1.54 6.06
CA MET A 15 -17.17 -0.79 5.10
C MET A 15 -17.57 -1.63 3.89
N LYS A 16 -18.71 -1.26 3.28
CA LYS A 16 -19.22 -1.88 2.06
C LYS A 16 -18.93 -1.02 0.83
N LEU A 17 -18.87 -1.65 -0.34
CA LEU A 17 -18.68 -0.98 -1.63
C LEU A 17 -19.74 0.10 -1.92
N VAL A 18 -20.98 -0.15 -1.51
CA VAL A 18 -22.11 0.79 -1.65
C VAL A 18 -21.93 2.02 -0.77
N GLU A 19 -21.48 1.84 0.46
CA GLU A 19 -21.23 2.95 1.39
C GLU A 19 -20.07 3.81 0.89
N PHE A 20 -18.99 3.18 0.41
CA PHE A 20 -17.89 3.88 -0.23
C PHE A 20 -18.35 4.68 -1.47
N ALA A 21 -19.16 4.07 -2.33
CA ALA A 21 -19.70 4.73 -3.52
C ALA A 21 -20.52 5.97 -3.15
N ARG A 22 -21.39 5.84 -2.14
CA ARG A 22 -22.21 6.95 -1.61
C ARG A 22 -21.37 8.07 -1.01
N LEU A 23 -20.32 7.74 -0.24
CA LEU A 23 -19.48 8.73 0.42
C LEU A 23 -18.67 9.57 -0.57
N VAL A 24 -18.22 8.93 -1.65
CA VAL A 24 -17.47 9.57 -2.75
C VAL A 24 -18.42 10.24 -3.76
N GLY A 25 -19.73 9.98 -3.68
CA GLY A 25 -20.71 10.55 -4.61
C GLY A 25 -20.64 9.94 -6.01
N VAL A 26 -20.35 8.65 -6.11
CA VAL A 26 -20.29 7.91 -7.38
C VAL A 26 -21.21 6.69 -7.37
N ASP A 27 -21.56 6.22 -8.56
CA ASP A 27 -22.35 5.01 -8.72
C ASP A 27 -21.57 3.73 -8.36
N LYS A 28 -22.30 2.74 -7.85
CA LYS A 28 -21.76 1.38 -7.62
C LYS A 28 -21.14 0.79 -8.89
N ALA A 29 -21.69 1.09 -10.07
CA ALA A 29 -21.16 0.65 -11.35
C ALA A 29 -19.76 1.24 -11.62
N THR A 30 -19.59 2.53 -11.30
CA THR A 30 -18.31 3.24 -11.38
C THR A 30 -17.28 2.61 -10.44
N VAL A 31 -17.65 2.36 -9.18
CA VAL A 31 -16.75 1.70 -8.22
C VAL A 31 -16.40 0.26 -8.64
N SER A 32 -17.36 -0.47 -9.21
CA SER A 32 -17.12 -1.82 -9.75
C SER A 32 -16.14 -1.78 -10.93
N ARG A 33 -16.21 -0.73 -11.76
CA ARG A 33 -15.26 -0.50 -12.85
C ARG A 33 -13.88 -0.07 -12.34
N TRP A 34 -13.79 0.69 -11.25
CA TRP A 34 -12.52 0.96 -10.57
C TRP A 34 -11.91 -0.29 -9.94
N SER A 35 -12.73 -1.23 -9.49
CA SER A 35 -12.28 -2.54 -9.06
C SER A 35 -11.52 -3.27 -10.18
N ALA A 36 -12.08 -3.25 -11.41
CA ALA A 36 -11.49 -3.94 -12.56
C ALA A 36 -10.37 -3.15 -13.26
N SER A 37 -10.47 -1.82 -13.29
CA SER A 37 -9.63 -0.93 -14.11
C SER A 37 -8.79 0.04 -13.28
N ARG A 38 -8.76 -0.15 -11.94
CA ARG A 38 -8.06 0.66 -10.94
C ARG A 38 -8.72 2.05 -10.69
N VAL A 39 -8.48 2.64 -9.51
CA VAL A 39 -9.00 3.98 -9.15
C VAL A 39 -8.18 5.06 -9.87
N PRO A 40 -8.82 6.03 -10.55
CA PRO A 40 -8.14 7.16 -11.20
C PRO A 40 -7.40 8.05 -10.20
N ALA A 41 -6.20 8.49 -10.54
CA ALA A 41 -5.38 9.32 -9.66
C ALA A 41 -6.02 10.69 -9.36
N GLU A 42 -6.74 11.24 -10.34
CA GLU A 42 -7.52 12.48 -10.22
C GLU A 42 -8.60 12.43 -9.12
N ARG A 43 -9.12 11.24 -8.78
CA ARG A 43 -10.14 11.06 -7.74
C ARG A 43 -9.58 10.67 -6.38
N LEU A 44 -8.31 10.24 -6.30
CA LEU A 44 -7.65 9.91 -5.04
C LEU A 44 -7.72 11.03 -3.99
N PRO A 45 -7.46 12.32 -4.30
CA PRO A 45 -7.53 13.37 -3.28
C PRO A 45 -8.95 13.57 -2.72
N ASP A 46 -9.97 13.46 -3.57
CA ASP A 46 -11.38 13.58 -3.14
C ASP A 46 -11.81 12.35 -2.31
N ILE A 47 -11.44 11.15 -2.75
CA ILE A 47 -11.69 9.91 -2.01
C ILE A 47 -10.99 9.94 -0.65
N GLU A 48 -9.72 10.35 -0.58
CA GLU A 48 -8.94 10.49 0.66
C GLU A 48 -9.61 11.48 1.62
N ALA A 49 -10.07 12.63 1.12
CA ALA A 49 -10.76 13.63 1.92
C ALA A 49 -12.12 13.13 2.47
N ARG A 50 -12.85 12.30 1.70
CA ARG A 50 -14.17 11.77 2.09
C ARG A 50 -14.07 10.55 3.01
N THR A 51 -13.23 9.59 2.66
CA THR A 51 -13.15 8.27 3.32
C THR A 51 -12.01 8.16 4.33
N GLY A 52 -11.03 9.06 4.28
CA GLY A 52 -9.81 8.95 5.08
C GLY A 52 -8.96 7.72 4.74
N ILE A 53 -9.14 7.13 3.54
CA ILE A 53 -8.31 6.03 3.06
C ILE A 53 -7.11 6.64 2.32
N LYS A 54 -5.90 6.33 2.77
CA LYS A 54 -4.66 6.78 2.15
C LYS A 54 -4.54 6.20 0.73
N ARG A 55 -4.03 7.01 -0.20
CA ARG A 55 -3.85 6.62 -1.62
C ARG A 55 -3.02 5.34 -1.79
N GLY A 56 -2.02 5.13 -0.94
CA GLY A 56 -1.19 3.93 -0.96
C GLY A 56 -1.95 2.65 -0.61
N GLU A 57 -3.02 2.75 0.18
CA GLU A 57 -3.90 1.61 0.50
C GLU A 57 -4.76 1.25 -0.73
N LEU A 58 -5.34 2.25 -1.40
CA LEU A 58 -6.20 2.11 -2.58
C LEU A 58 -5.44 1.68 -3.85
N ARG A 59 -4.21 2.18 -4.01
CA ARG A 59 -3.31 1.95 -5.14
C ARG A 59 -2.01 1.32 -4.61
N PRO A 60 -2.05 0.05 -4.19
CA PRO A 60 -0.83 -0.64 -3.81
C PRO A 60 0.12 -0.65 -4.99
N ASP A 61 -0.30 -0.76 -6.26
CA ASP A 61 0.57 -0.85 -7.45
C ASP A 61 1.49 0.33 -7.73
N LEU A 62 1.20 1.51 -7.18
CA LEU A 62 2.18 2.61 -7.18
C LEU A 62 3.24 2.46 -6.08
N TYR A 63 2.95 1.63 -5.08
CA TYR A 63 3.72 1.34 -3.86
C TYR A 63 4.07 -0.16 -3.73
N GLU A 64 3.76 -1.02 -4.72
CA GLU A 64 4.08 -2.46 -4.74
C GLU A 64 5.59 -2.64 -4.95
N GLY A 65 6.30 -1.55 -5.30
CA GLY A 65 7.76 -1.42 -5.23
C GLY A 65 8.29 -0.64 -4.02
N ASP A 66 7.44 -0.11 -3.14
CA ASP A 66 7.82 0.57 -1.89
C ASP A 66 7.73 -0.40 -0.69
N THR A 67 8.15 -1.66 -0.89
CA THR A 67 8.87 -2.32 0.19
C THR A 67 10.26 -1.71 0.23
N SER A 68 10.37 -0.51 0.77
CA SER A 68 11.65 0.00 1.26
C SER A 68 11.52 0.33 2.74
N PRO A 69 11.70 -0.66 3.62
CA PRO A 69 12.61 -0.47 4.73
C PRO A 69 14.04 -0.74 4.22
N SER A 70 14.58 0.14 3.38
CA SER A 70 16.04 0.34 3.32
C SER A 70 16.28 1.74 3.85
N PRO A 71 17.04 1.95 4.96
CA PRO A 71 18.32 1.31 5.24
C PRO A 71 18.60 1.03 6.74
N ALA A 72 18.87 -0.22 7.12
CA ALA A 72 19.65 -0.48 8.34
C ALA A 72 21.14 -0.25 8.03
N ALA A 73 21.50 1.02 7.83
CA ALA A 73 22.88 1.47 7.94
C ALA A 73 23.17 1.74 9.42
N SER A 74 23.78 0.78 10.10
CA SER A 74 24.71 1.08 11.19
C SER A 74 26.10 0.78 10.62
N GLY A 75 26.75 1.83 10.12
CA GLY A 75 28.13 1.76 9.67
C GLY A 75 29.11 1.82 10.85
N GLY A 76 30.29 1.24 10.64
CA GLY A 76 31.53 1.81 11.18
C GLY A 76 32.37 0.93 12.10
N ASN A 77 33.42 0.35 11.51
CA ASN A 77 34.79 0.17 12.06
C ASN A 77 34.96 -0.96 13.11
N ALA A 78 36.00 -1.80 13.11
CA ALA A 78 37.34 -1.78 12.53
C ALA A 78 37.67 -3.18 11.97
N GLU A 79 38.28 -3.30 10.80
CA GLU A 79 39.74 -3.45 10.65
C GLU A 79 40.39 -4.39 11.68
N SER A 80 41.01 -5.43 11.14
CA SER A 80 41.70 -6.55 11.78
C SER A 80 42.68 -6.14 12.91
N PRO A 81 43.01 -7.06 13.85
CA PRO A 81 44.15 -7.93 13.57
C PRO A 81 44.07 -9.37 14.13
N SER A 82 44.59 -10.29 13.31
CA SER A 82 45.48 -11.38 13.71
C SER A 82 45.02 -12.32 14.84
N THR A 83 44.35 -13.42 14.46
CA THR A 83 44.43 -14.66 15.26
C THR A 83 45.78 -15.33 14.98
N THR A 84 46.70 -15.15 15.93
CA THR A 84 47.85 -16.01 16.20
C THR A 84 47.42 -17.48 16.18
N GLY A 85 47.97 -18.27 15.25
CA GLY A 85 47.67 -19.69 15.10
C GLY A 85 48.84 -20.48 14.53
N ALA A 86 49.75 -20.89 15.43
CA ALA A 86 50.53 -22.12 15.41
C ALA A 86 51.51 -22.42 14.26
N ARG A 87 52.81 -22.55 14.62
CA ARG A 87 53.65 -23.78 14.51
C ARG A 87 55.12 -23.49 14.88
N PRO A 88 55.68 -24.21 15.87
CA PRO A 88 56.98 -24.86 15.69
C PRO A 88 56.85 -26.38 15.57
#